data_AF-A0AAF0FTP3-F1
#
_entry.id   AF-A0AAF0FTP3-F1
#
_cell.length_a   1.000
_cell.length_b   1.000
_cell.length_c   1.000
_cell.angle_alpha   90.00
_cell.angle_beta   90.00
_cell.angle_gamma   90.00
#
_symmetry.space_group_name_H-M   'P 1'
#
loop_
_entity.id
_entity.type
_entity.pdbx_description
1 polymer ?
#
loop_
_entity_poly.entity_id
_entity_poly.type
_entity_poly.pdbx_seq_one_letter_code
_entity_poly.pdbx_strand_id
1 'polypeptide(L)'
;MAGLLYIVSSDVGIEVVVDNSDADVVKGFESSFAGRYIPSFTIESSRPEGVFVGARVEWKLADKGFKVESYGLYSGDGVDIYSIVSAPPAPYVNESPYFFILQVLARQYARRGKIVFTDAVSFMNDNGEAVMLLGYPHTGKSTLTALALDRGFVPLTTENTIVELRNDSAYIVGGTGILVYDPAIRRLYGVAIPVHEETRHGYHIVDLDKVRPERREALDKGVPIDRIYVLHCSYSSAGADYKPVKGRKIVKTLWYFATALIKGVDYYEPAPLDLSTDQETMQKIAENIKTIAETYTNRFYEIFGKHDKAFQLITREQK
;
A
#
# COMPACT_ATOMS: atom_id res chain seq x y z
N MET A 1 28.33 -16.26 7.86
CA MET A 1 27.30 -17.32 7.79
C MET A 1 26.13 -16.70 7.06
N ALA A 2 25.42 -17.39 6.15
CA ALA A 2 24.24 -16.77 5.53
C ALA A 2 23.25 -16.33 6.62
N GLY A 3 22.74 -15.10 6.50
CA GLY A 3 21.67 -14.59 7.37
C GLY A 3 20.32 -15.09 6.86
N LEU A 4 19.44 -15.48 7.78
CA LEU A 4 18.07 -15.89 7.48
C LEU A 4 17.12 -15.00 8.26
N LEU A 5 16.22 -14.33 7.54
CA LEU A 5 15.20 -13.47 8.11
C LEU A 5 13.86 -13.65 7.40
N TYR A 6 12.80 -13.26 8.07
CA TYR A 6 11.44 -13.26 7.55
C TYR A 6 10.89 -11.84 7.55
N ILE A 7 10.44 -11.35 6.39
CA ILE A 7 9.69 -10.11 6.29
C ILE A 7 8.21 -10.46 6.34
N VAL A 8 7.52 -10.01 7.39
CA VAL A 8 6.16 -10.43 7.71
C VAL A 8 5.23 -9.24 7.70
N SER A 9 4.16 -9.29 6.93
CA SER A 9 3.15 -8.23 6.88
C SER A 9 1.75 -8.84 6.93
N SER A 10 1.03 -8.58 8.02
CA SER A 10 -0.21 -9.28 8.37
C SER A 10 0.02 -10.81 8.45
N ASP A 11 -0.79 -11.60 7.77
CA ASP A 11 -0.72 -13.07 7.72
C ASP A 11 0.17 -13.62 6.58
N VAL A 12 0.93 -12.75 5.91
CA VAL A 12 1.79 -13.09 4.77
C VAL A 12 3.26 -12.80 5.09
N GLY A 13 4.14 -13.71 4.70
CA GLY A 13 5.58 -13.57 4.90
C GLY A 13 6.42 -13.93 3.67
N ILE A 14 7.64 -13.42 3.67
CA ILE A 14 8.70 -13.75 2.72
C ILE A 14 9.90 -14.25 3.51
N GLU A 15 10.42 -15.41 3.15
CA GLU A 15 11.73 -15.88 3.61
C GLU A 15 12.83 -15.17 2.82
N VAL A 16 13.80 -14.58 3.50
CA VAL A 16 14.93 -13.89 2.86
C VAL A 16 16.23 -14.51 3.38
N VAL A 17 17.01 -15.06 2.46
CA VAL A 17 18.33 -15.65 2.72
C VAL A 17 19.38 -14.70 2.18
N VAL A 18 20.10 -14.01 3.07
CA VAL A 18 21.15 -13.04 2.70
C VAL A 18 22.51 -13.71 2.79
N ASP A 19 23.34 -13.57 1.75
CA ASP A 19 24.72 -14.04 1.85
C ASP A 19 25.52 -13.23 2.90
N ASN A 20 26.42 -13.89 3.61
CA ASN A 20 27.33 -13.29 4.60
C ASN A 20 26.72 -12.69 5.88
N SER A 21 25.92 -11.62 5.80
CA SER A 21 25.39 -10.87 6.95
C SER A 21 24.12 -10.11 6.57
N ASP A 22 23.10 -10.18 7.41
CA ASP A 22 21.80 -9.53 7.23
C ASP A 22 21.68 -8.16 7.91
N ALA A 23 22.62 -7.78 8.78
CA ALA A 23 22.50 -6.58 9.62
C ALA A 23 22.20 -5.29 8.83
N ASP A 24 22.89 -5.04 7.72
CA ASP A 24 22.65 -3.84 6.89
C ASP A 24 21.32 -3.92 6.13
N VAL A 25 20.87 -5.13 5.79
CA VAL A 25 19.57 -5.35 5.15
C VAL A 25 18.46 -5.04 6.14
N VAL A 26 18.55 -5.59 7.36
CA VAL A 26 17.61 -5.31 8.47
C VAL A 26 17.52 -3.82 8.73
N LYS A 27 18.67 -3.15 8.93
CA LYS A 27 18.74 -1.71 9.17
C LYS A 27 18.10 -0.89 8.04
N GLY A 28 18.27 -1.31 6.78
CA GLY A 28 17.64 -0.67 5.64
C GLY A 28 16.10 -0.70 5.72
N PHE A 29 15.54 -1.84 6.14
CA PHE A 29 14.09 -2.03 6.28
C PHE A 29 13.50 -1.42 7.56
N GLU A 30 14.29 -1.21 8.62
CA GLU A 30 13.82 -0.51 9.83
C GLU A 30 13.60 1.00 9.63
N SER A 31 13.98 1.54 8.47
CA SER A 31 13.79 2.97 8.16
C SER A 31 12.33 3.34 7.89
N SER A 32 11.96 4.58 8.21
CA SER A 32 10.67 5.17 7.84
C SER A 32 10.43 5.15 6.33
N PHE A 33 11.50 5.13 5.52
CA PHE A 33 11.42 5.00 4.07
C PHE A 33 10.78 3.69 3.63
N ALA A 34 11.15 2.57 4.25
CA ALA A 34 10.55 1.27 3.94
C ALA A 34 9.04 1.29 4.21
N GLY A 35 8.64 1.86 5.35
CA GLY A 35 7.24 1.99 5.76
C GLY A 35 6.39 2.93 4.90
N ARG A 36 6.98 3.71 3.99
CA ARG A 36 6.25 4.51 2.98
C ARG A 36 5.69 3.66 1.84
N TYR A 37 6.33 2.53 1.56
CA TYR A 37 6.04 1.72 0.38
C TYR A 37 5.54 0.33 0.76
N ILE A 38 6.17 -0.30 1.74
CA ILE A 38 5.82 -1.66 2.18
C ILE A 38 4.70 -1.56 3.21
N PRO A 39 3.56 -2.27 3.04
CA PRO A 39 2.54 -2.38 4.08
C PRO A 39 3.15 -2.75 5.43
N SER A 40 2.56 -2.27 6.52
CA SER A 40 3.11 -2.41 7.88
C SER A 40 3.64 -3.82 8.12
N PHE A 41 4.93 -3.95 8.47
CA PHE A 41 5.63 -5.23 8.50
C PHE A 41 6.58 -5.33 9.70
N THR A 42 6.97 -6.56 10.05
CA THR A 42 8.03 -6.87 11.00
C THR A 42 9.12 -7.71 10.33
N ILE A 43 10.29 -7.74 10.96
CA ILE A 43 11.42 -8.57 10.56
C ILE A 43 11.68 -9.55 11.69
N GLU A 44 11.61 -10.84 11.40
CA GLU A 44 11.78 -11.91 12.37
C GLU A 44 12.99 -12.77 12.02
N SER A 45 13.75 -13.24 13.02
CA SER A 45 14.90 -14.14 12.83
C SER A 45 14.51 -15.62 12.70
N SER A 46 13.23 -15.94 12.86
CA SER A 46 12.70 -17.31 12.78
C SER A 46 11.34 -17.30 12.11
N ARG A 47 10.97 -18.43 11.49
CA ARG A 47 9.69 -18.54 10.79
C ARG A 47 8.53 -18.31 11.77
N PRO A 48 7.72 -17.25 11.58
CA PRO A 48 6.59 -17.00 12.44
C PRO A 48 5.51 -18.09 12.30
N GLU A 49 4.89 -18.44 13.41
CA GLU A 49 3.78 -19.39 13.45
C GLU A 49 2.51 -18.76 12.85
N GLY A 50 1.70 -19.56 12.14
CA GLY A 50 0.42 -19.12 11.56
C GLY A 50 0.51 -18.19 10.34
N VAL A 51 1.72 -17.80 9.91
CA VAL A 51 1.95 -16.94 8.75
C VAL A 51 2.15 -17.78 7.48
N PHE A 52 1.52 -17.36 6.39
CA PHE A 52 1.77 -17.92 5.07
C PHE A 52 3.07 -17.39 4.47
N VAL A 53 4.12 -18.21 4.50
CA VAL A 53 5.41 -17.92 3.85
C VAL A 53 5.42 -18.56 2.47
N GLY A 54 4.98 -17.80 1.46
CA GLY A 54 4.79 -18.28 0.09
C GLY A 54 5.93 -17.96 -0.88
N ALA A 55 6.93 -17.19 -0.44
CA ALA A 55 8.07 -16.80 -1.26
C ALA A 55 9.39 -16.91 -0.50
N ARG A 56 10.45 -17.19 -1.25
CA ARG A 56 11.84 -17.20 -0.79
C ARG A 56 12.67 -16.29 -1.71
N VAL A 57 13.42 -15.38 -1.10
CA VAL A 57 14.35 -14.47 -1.77
C VAL A 57 15.78 -14.84 -1.37
N GLU A 58 16.55 -15.31 -2.32
CA GLU A 58 17.98 -15.54 -2.19
C GLU A 58 18.72 -14.26 -2.60
N TRP A 59 19.31 -13.59 -1.62
CA TRP A 59 19.90 -12.27 -1.78
C TRP A 59 21.41 -12.34 -1.68
N LYS A 60 22.07 -12.16 -2.82
CA LYS A 60 23.51 -12.00 -2.92
C LYS A 60 23.89 -10.52 -2.79
N LEU A 61 24.59 -10.15 -1.73
CA LEU A 61 25.04 -8.79 -1.51
C LEU A 61 26.08 -8.39 -2.54
N ALA A 62 25.95 -7.16 -3.03
CA ALA A 62 26.89 -6.53 -3.93
C ALA A 62 27.11 -5.06 -3.53
N ASP A 63 28.20 -4.45 -3.98
CA ASP A 63 28.53 -3.08 -3.59
C ASP A 63 27.57 -2.03 -4.14
N LYS A 64 26.94 -2.29 -5.29
CA LYS A 64 26.04 -1.35 -5.98
C LYS A 64 24.97 -2.06 -6.81
N GLY A 65 23.87 -1.33 -7.00
CA GLY A 65 22.80 -1.67 -7.91
C GLY A 65 21.83 -2.69 -7.33
N PHE A 66 20.88 -3.08 -8.18
CA PHE A 66 19.88 -4.09 -7.92
C PHE A 66 19.64 -4.85 -9.23
N LYS A 67 19.52 -6.17 -9.15
CA LYS A 67 19.21 -7.03 -10.29
C LYS A 67 18.52 -8.29 -9.80
N VAL A 68 17.43 -8.68 -10.46
CA VAL A 68 16.89 -10.02 -10.35
C VAL A 68 17.66 -10.92 -11.31
N GLU A 69 18.36 -11.94 -10.81
CA GLU A 69 19.13 -12.89 -11.63
C GLU A 69 18.24 -13.97 -12.22
N SER A 70 17.30 -14.48 -11.41
CA SER A 70 16.34 -15.49 -11.81
C SER A 70 15.11 -15.44 -10.91
N TYR A 71 14.00 -15.97 -11.40
CA TYR A 71 12.82 -16.22 -10.59
C TYR A 71 12.08 -17.45 -11.12
N GLY A 72 11.44 -18.17 -10.21
CA GLY A 72 10.59 -19.32 -10.49
C GLY A 72 9.29 -19.19 -9.70
N LEU A 73 8.17 -19.16 -10.41
CA LEU A 73 6.85 -19.11 -9.78
C LEU A 73 6.36 -20.53 -9.51
N TYR A 74 5.83 -20.79 -8.31
CA TYR A 74 5.42 -22.13 -7.87
C TYR A 74 6.50 -23.22 -8.02
N SER A 75 7.76 -22.89 -7.74
CA SER A 75 8.84 -23.88 -7.79
C SER A 75 8.71 -24.94 -6.69
N GLY A 76 8.88 -26.21 -7.06
CA GLY A 76 8.87 -27.36 -6.15
C GLY A 76 7.58 -27.48 -5.34
N ASP A 77 7.63 -26.99 -4.11
CA ASP A 77 6.59 -27.10 -3.08
C ASP A 77 5.51 -25.99 -3.17
N GLY A 78 5.37 -25.36 -4.35
CA GLY A 78 4.46 -24.22 -4.53
C GLY A 78 4.96 -22.93 -3.89
N VAL A 79 6.27 -22.79 -3.67
CA VAL A 79 6.90 -21.55 -3.19
C VAL A 79 7.45 -20.77 -4.38
N ASP A 80 7.26 -19.45 -4.41
CA ASP A 80 7.92 -18.60 -5.40
C ASP A 80 9.38 -18.35 -4.97
N ILE A 81 10.35 -18.66 -5.82
CA ILE A 81 11.77 -18.46 -5.55
C ILE A 81 12.29 -17.31 -6.40
N TYR A 82 13.04 -16.41 -5.78
CA TYR A 82 13.70 -15.29 -6.43
C TYR A 82 15.18 -15.28 -6.07
N SER A 83 16.07 -15.11 -7.04
CA SER A 83 17.48 -14.82 -6.80
C SER A 83 17.77 -13.38 -7.21
N ILE A 84 18.33 -12.60 -6.29
CA ILE A 84 18.67 -11.19 -6.51
C ILE A 84 20.13 -10.90 -6.14
N VAL A 85 20.71 -9.93 -6.84
CA VAL A 85 21.99 -9.32 -6.52
C VAL A 85 21.75 -7.84 -6.25
N SER A 86 22.06 -7.38 -5.04
CA SER A 86 21.90 -5.96 -4.71
C SER A 86 22.70 -5.53 -3.50
N ALA A 87 23.05 -4.25 -3.45
CA ALA A 87 23.41 -3.60 -2.19
C ALA A 87 22.25 -3.67 -1.18
N PRO A 88 22.51 -3.44 0.12
CA PRO A 88 21.42 -3.31 1.10
C PRO A 88 20.42 -2.19 0.71
N PRO A 89 19.16 -2.28 1.15
CA PRO A 89 18.20 -1.19 0.98
C PRO A 89 18.71 0.10 1.63
N ALA A 90 18.66 1.20 0.88
CA ALA A 90 19.07 2.50 1.40
C ALA A 90 18.24 3.64 0.75
N PRO A 91 17.60 4.51 1.55
CA PRO A 91 16.82 5.64 1.02
C PRO A 91 17.66 6.53 0.11
N TYR A 92 17.13 6.89 -1.07
CA TYR A 92 17.78 7.77 -2.05
C TYR A 92 19.13 7.27 -2.61
N VAL A 93 19.52 6.03 -2.33
CA VAL A 93 20.79 5.43 -2.77
C VAL A 93 20.53 4.08 -3.46
N ASN A 94 19.75 3.20 -2.84
CA ASN A 94 19.39 1.90 -3.38
C ASN A 94 17.97 1.52 -2.95
N GLU A 95 16.98 2.05 -3.67
CA GLU A 95 15.56 1.93 -3.32
C GLU A 95 14.88 0.70 -3.93
N SER A 96 15.46 0.14 -5.00
CA SER A 96 14.92 -1.00 -5.73
C SER A 96 14.58 -2.21 -4.85
N PRO A 97 15.35 -2.56 -3.79
CA PRO A 97 14.95 -3.65 -2.89
C PRO A 97 13.61 -3.43 -2.17
N TYR A 98 13.27 -2.19 -1.78
CA TYR A 98 11.98 -1.92 -1.13
C TYR A 98 10.81 -2.23 -2.07
N PHE A 99 10.94 -1.80 -3.32
CA PHE A 99 9.93 -2.00 -4.36
C PHE A 99 9.82 -3.46 -4.78
N PHE A 100 10.95 -4.16 -4.86
CA PHE A 100 10.97 -5.60 -5.11
C PHE A 100 10.24 -6.37 -4.01
N ILE A 101 10.54 -6.12 -2.74
CA ILE A 101 9.86 -6.79 -1.62
C ILE A 101 8.35 -6.47 -1.62
N LEU A 102 7.96 -5.22 -1.88
CA LEU A 102 6.56 -4.86 -2.06
C LEU A 102 5.89 -5.67 -3.18
N GLN A 103 6.57 -5.83 -4.32
CA GLN A 103 6.05 -6.59 -5.45
C GLN A 103 5.86 -8.07 -5.10
N VAL A 104 6.83 -8.68 -4.41
CA VAL A 104 6.75 -10.07 -3.94
C VAL A 104 5.59 -10.22 -2.94
N LEU A 105 5.45 -9.30 -1.97
CA LEU A 105 4.35 -9.30 -1.00
C LEU A 105 2.99 -9.18 -1.69
N ALA A 106 2.85 -8.26 -2.65
CA ALA A 106 1.61 -8.07 -3.40
C ALA A 106 1.15 -9.36 -4.09
N ARG A 107 2.08 -10.11 -4.67
CA ARG A 107 1.79 -11.44 -5.22
C ARG A 107 1.37 -12.44 -4.14
N GLN A 108 2.05 -12.48 -3.00
CA GLN A 108 1.69 -13.41 -1.92
C GLN A 108 0.32 -13.08 -1.31
N TYR A 109 -0.05 -11.80 -1.21
CA TYR A 109 -1.41 -11.38 -0.87
C TYR A 109 -2.44 -11.88 -1.87
N ALA A 110 -2.18 -11.73 -3.17
CA ALA A 110 -3.08 -12.21 -4.22
C ALA A 110 -3.29 -13.74 -4.16
N ARG A 111 -2.24 -14.51 -3.86
CA ARG A 111 -2.33 -15.96 -3.64
C ARG A 111 -3.23 -16.32 -2.46
N ARG A 112 -3.32 -15.43 -1.46
CA ARG A 112 -4.21 -15.53 -0.29
C ARG A 112 -5.58 -14.90 -0.50
N GLY A 113 -5.92 -14.49 -1.73
CA GLY A 113 -7.21 -13.88 -2.05
C GLY A 113 -7.35 -12.43 -1.56
N LYS A 114 -6.25 -11.76 -1.20
CA LYS A 114 -6.21 -10.34 -0.84
C LYS A 114 -5.76 -9.50 -2.03
N ILE A 115 -6.25 -8.28 -2.14
CA ILE A 115 -5.86 -7.33 -3.19
C ILE A 115 -5.03 -6.23 -2.56
N VAL A 116 -3.88 -5.91 -3.15
CA VAL A 116 -3.16 -4.67 -2.86
C VAL A 116 -3.56 -3.64 -3.90
N PHE A 117 -4.24 -2.58 -3.47
CA PHE A 117 -4.47 -1.40 -4.29
C PHE A 117 -3.30 -0.43 -4.11
N THR A 118 -2.60 -0.12 -5.21
CA THR A 118 -1.63 0.98 -5.27
C THR A 118 -2.34 2.31 -5.34
N ASP A 119 -1.61 3.38 -5.03
CA ASP A 119 -2.11 4.75 -5.14
C ASP A 119 -3.44 4.93 -4.39
N ALA A 120 -3.55 4.24 -3.25
CA ALA A 120 -4.75 4.09 -2.47
C ALA A 120 -4.48 4.45 -1.01
N VAL A 121 -5.30 5.35 -0.48
CA VAL A 121 -5.29 5.75 0.92
C VAL A 121 -6.67 5.53 1.52
N SER A 122 -6.75 5.44 2.84
CA SER A 122 -8.04 5.29 3.50
C SER A 122 -8.04 5.88 4.90
N PHE A 123 -9.23 6.23 5.38
CA PHE A 123 -9.47 6.65 6.75
C PHE A 123 -10.83 6.16 7.22
N MET A 124 -10.96 5.98 8.52
CA MET A 124 -12.20 5.57 9.17
C MET A 124 -13.12 6.77 9.37
N ASN A 125 -14.40 6.61 9.04
CA ASN A 125 -15.46 7.58 9.29
C ASN A 125 -15.99 7.48 10.73
N ASP A 126 -16.93 8.35 11.07
CA ASP A 126 -17.55 8.40 12.41
C ASP A 126 -18.35 7.13 12.76
N ASN A 127 -18.74 6.33 11.77
CA ASN A 127 -19.46 5.07 11.95
C ASN A 127 -18.54 3.85 12.12
N GLY A 128 -17.22 4.05 12.09
CA GLY A 128 -16.24 2.95 12.16
C GLY A 128 -16.04 2.21 10.83
N GLU A 129 -16.48 2.77 9.71
CA GLU A 129 -16.31 2.21 8.36
C GLU A 129 -15.24 3.00 7.58
N ALA A 130 -14.61 2.37 6.60
CA ALA A 130 -13.55 2.98 5.82
C ALA A 130 -14.07 3.77 4.62
N VAL A 131 -13.56 4.98 4.44
CA VAL A 131 -13.56 5.68 3.16
C VAL A 131 -12.25 5.35 2.45
N MET A 132 -12.34 4.74 1.28
CA MET A 132 -11.19 4.44 0.44
C MET A 132 -11.05 5.49 -0.66
N LEU A 133 -9.87 6.09 -0.78
CA LEU A 133 -9.54 7.08 -1.80
C LEU A 133 -8.48 6.50 -2.75
N LEU A 134 -8.84 6.37 -4.01
CA LEU A 134 -7.94 6.02 -5.11
C LEU A 134 -7.57 7.30 -5.87
N GLY A 135 -6.40 7.35 -6.48
CA GLY A 135 -6.09 8.46 -7.38
C GLY A 135 -4.68 8.42 -7.90
N TYR A 136 -4.47 9.01 -9.07
CA TYR A 136 -3.14 9.12 -9.67
C TYR A 136 -2.19 10.00 -8.84
N PRO A 137 -0.87 10.01 -9.14
CA PRO A 137 0.05 10.96 -8.53
C PRO A 137 -0.46 12.41 -8.58
N HIS A 138 -0.20 13.17 -7.52
CA HIS A 138 -0.58 14.58 -7.39
C HIS A 138 -2.09 14.90 -7.35
N THR A 139 -2.97 13.90 -7.19
CA THR A 139 -4.43 14.12 -7.04
C THR A 139 -4.87 14.48 -5.62
N GLY A 140 -3.92 14.59 -4.67
CA GLY A 140 -4.20 15.06 -3.31
C GLY A 140 -4.47 14.01 -2.26
N LYS A 141 -4.17 12.72 -2.51
CA LYS A 141 -4.35 11.62 -1.56
C LYS A 141 -3.78 11.93 -0.18
N SER A 142 -2.47 12.21 -0.11
CA SER A 142 -1.78 12.53 1.15
C SER A 142 -2.32 13.80 1.81
N THR A 143 -2.76 14.78 1.03
CA THR A 143 -3.40 16.00 1.54
C THR A 143 -4.74 15.68 2.21
N LEU A 144 -5.58 14.83 1.61
CA LEU A 144 -6.85 14.41 2.19
C LEU A 144 -6.61 13.54 3.43
N THR A 145 -5.61 12.67 3.43
CA THR A 145 -5.23 11.89 4.62
C THR A 145 -4.74 12.79 5.76
N ALA A 146 -3.95 13.83 5.45
CA ALA A 146 -3.51 14.80 6.44
C ALA A 146 -4.68 15.63 7.00
N LEU A 147 -5.63 16.04 6.15
CA LEU A 147 -6.88 16.67 6.58
C LEU A 147 -7.72 15.74 7.46
N ALA A 148 -7.80 14.45 7.13
CA ALA A 148 -8.49 13.47 7.95
C ALA A 148 -7.89 13.39 9.36
N LEU A 149 -6.56 13.27 9.44
CA LEU A 149 -5.84 13.21 10.70
C LEU A 149 -6.03 14.48 11.55
N ASP A 150 -5.89 15.65 10.92
CA ASP A 150 -6.10 16.97 11.54
C ASP A 150 -7.51 17.13 12.12
N ARG A 151 -8.50 16.56 11.45
CA ARG A 151 -9.92 16.63 11.83
C ARG A 151 -10.36 15.55 12.81
N GLY A 152 -9.43 14.76 13.32
CA GLY A 152 -9.72 13.75 14.35
C GLY A 152 -10.15 12.39 13.80
N PHE A 153 -10.23 12.20 12.48
CA PHE A 153 -10.43 10.88 11.91
C PHE A 153 -9.18 10.00 12.11
N VAL A 154 -9.34 8.70 11.87
CA VAL A 154 -8.27 7.71 11.95
C VAL A 154 -7.84 7.30 10.54
N PRO A 155 -6.72 7.83 9.99
CA PRO A 155 -6.13 7.29 8.78
C PRO A 155 -5.76 5.82 8.96
N LEU A 156 -6.18 4.98 8.04
CA LEU A 156 -5.96 3.54 8.07
C LEU A 156 -4.76 3.17 7.19
N THR A 157 -4.65 3.74 6.00
CA THR A 157 -3.57 3.41 5.06
C THR A 157 -3.10 4.62 4.29
N THR A 158 -1.82 4.59 3.94
CA THR A 158 -1.17 5.46 2.96
C THR A 158 -0.75 4.63 1.75
N GLU A 159 -0.49 5.24 0.59
CA GLU A 159 0.06 4.68 -0.68
C GLU A 159 -0.45 3.30 -1.16
N ASN A 160 -0.22 2.22 -0.41
CA ASN A 160 -0.69 0.86 -0.69
C ASN A 160 -1.68 0.39 0.37
N THR A 161 -2.87 -0.05 -0.07
CA THR A 161 -3.98 -0.50 0.77
C THR A 161 -4.28 -1.98 0.50
N ILE A 162 -4.31 -2.81 1.53
CA ILE A 162 -4.63 -4.24 1.45
C ILE A 162 -6.10 -4.44 1.76
N VAL A 163 -6.81 -5.09 0.82
CA VAL A 163 -8.24 -5.37 0.91
C VAL A 163 -8.47 -6.89 0.90
N GLU A 164 -9.33 -7.35 1.80
CA GLU A 164 -9.82 -8.72 1.88
C GLU A 164 -11.33 -8.74 1.67
N LEU A 165 -11.84 -9.74 0.94
CA LEU A 165 -13.27 -9.99 0.85
C LEU A 165 -13.73 -10.96 1.95
N ARG A 166 -14.78 -10.58 2.68
CA ARG A 166 -15.45 -11.43 3.68
C ARG A 166 -16.94 -11.34 3.45
N ASN A 167 -17.60 -12.46 3.19
CA ASN A 167 -19.06 -12.51 2.93
C ASN A 167 -19.52 -11.43 1.93
N ASP A 168 -18.85 -11.37 0.77
CA ASP A 168 -19.11 -10.42 -0.33
C ASP A 168 -18.91 -8.91 -0.02
N SER A 169 -18.37 -8.59 1.15
CA SER A 169 -18.02 -7.23 1.55
C SER A 169 -16.51 -7.04 1.61
N ALA A 170 -16.03 -5.85 1.24
CA ALA A 170 -14.61 -5.54 1.22
C ALA A 170 -14.17 -4.89 2.53
N TYR A 171 -13.06 -5.37 3.09
CA TYR A 171 -12.48 -4.90 4.33
C TYR A 171 -11.05 -4.45 4.09
N ILE A 172 -10.67 -3.30 4.66
CA ILE A 172 -9.27 -2.88 4.74
C ILE A 172 -8.63 -3.59 5.92
N VAL A 173 -7.63 -4.42 5.62
CA VAL A 173 -6.97 -5.31 6.60
C VAL A 173 -5.48 -4.98 6.78
N GLY A 174 -4.97 -4.00 6.05
CA GLY A 174 -3.59 -3.57 6.17
C GLY A 174 -3.21 -2.54 5.12
N GLY A 175 -1.99 -2.04 5.22
CA GLY A 175 -1.43 -1.07 4.27
C GLY A 175 -0.26 -0.31 4.88
N THR A 176 0.29 0.63 4.13
CA THR A 176 1.41 1.44 4.62
C THR A 176 0.92 2.42 5.70
N GLY A 177 1.77 2.72 6.67
CA GLY A 177 1.45 3.53 7.86
C GLY A 177 2.21 4.85 7.93
N ILE A 178 3.01 5.19 6.92
CA ILE A 178 3.84 6.40 6.91
C ILE A 178 3.24 7.43 5.95
N LEU A 179 2.63 8.46 6.53
CA LEU A 179 2.08 9.59 5.77
C LEU A 179 3.19 10.59 5.44
N VAL A 180 3.44 10.77 4.13
CA VAL A 180 4.31 11.83 3.63
C VAL A 180 3.46 12.91 2.96
N TYR A 181 3.62 14.15 3.38
CA TYR A 181 2.78 15.25 2.89
C TYR A 181 3.56 16.56 2.70
N ASP A 182 3.04 17.40 1.79
CA ASP A 182 3.63 18.70 1.47
C ASP A 182 3.35 19.71 2.60
N PRO A 183 4.37 20.33 3.22
CA PRO A 183 4.16 21.31 4.29
C PRO A 183 3.32 22.52 3.88
N ALA A 184 3.18 22.82 2.57
CA ALA A 184 2.34 23.90 2.07
C ALA A 184 0.88 23.77 2.52
N ILE A 185 0.38 22.57 2.81
CA ILE A 185 -1.00 22.35 3.26
C ILE A 185 -1.28 23.03 4.61
N ARG A 186 -0.25 23.27 5.44
CA ARG A 186 -0.38 24.05 6.69
C ARG A 186 -0.87 25.48 6.40
N ARG A 187 -0.24 26.14 5.43
CA ARG A 187 -0.61 27.50 5.02
C ARG A 187 -1.91 27.52 4.22
N LEU A 188 -2.10 26.55 3.33
CA LEU A 188 -3.24 26.54 2.41
C LEU A 188 -4.55 26.15 3.10
N TYR A 189 -4.50 25.25 4.09
CA TYR A 189 -5.68 24.64 4.68
C TYR A 189 -5.71 24.71 6.22
N GLY A 190 -4.67 25.25 6.86
CA GLY A 190 -4.60 25.34 8.32
C GLY A 190 -4.31 24.00 9.02
N VAL A 191 -3.83 22.99 8.29
CA VAL A 191 -3.54 21.66 8.84
C VAL A 191 -2.44 21.74 9.90
N ALA A 192 -2.70 21.19 11.08
CA ALA A 192 -1.81 21.20 12.24
C ALA A 192 -1.66 19.78 12.81
N ILE A 193 -0.91 18.94 12.10
CA ILE A 193 -0.58 17.56 12.54
C ILE A 193 0.89 17.44 13.00
N PRO A 194 1.20 16.49 13.92
CA PRO A 194 2.55 16.21 14.36
C PRO A 194 3.48 15.84 13.21
N VAL A 195 4.77 16.18 13.33
CA VAL A 195 5.81 15.80 12.37
C VAL A 195 6.87 15.03 13.13
N HIS A 196 7.21 13.84 12.64
CA HIS A 196 8.23 12.99 13.25
C HIS A 196 9.57 13.14 12.55
N GLU A 197 9.54 13.22 11.21
CA GLU A 197 10.73 13.28 10.37
C GLU A 197 10.47 14.19 9.16
N GLU A 198 11.53 14.55 8.45
CA GLU A 198 11.47 15.27 7.18
C GLU A 198 12.27 14.49 6.11
N THR A 199 11.71 14.42 4.91
CA THR A 199 12.42 13.88 3.74
C THR A 199 13.56 14.80 3.32
N ARG A 200 14.50 14.28 2.50
CA ARG A 200 15.54 15.10 1.84
C ARG A 200 14.97 16.31 1.05
N HIS A 201 13.73 16.22 0.58
CA HIS A 201 13.06 17.24 -0.22
C HIS A 201 12.14 18.17 0.60
N GLY A 202 12.14 18.07 1.93
CA GLY A 202 11.36 18.95 2.81
C GLY A 202 9.89 18.57 2.99
N TYR A 203 9.45 17.42 2.46
CA TYR A 203 8.16 16.84 2.84
C TYR A 203 8.20 16.36 4.28
N HIS A 204 7.11 16.58 5.02
CA HIS A 204 6.96 16.10 6.38
C HIS A 204 6.50 14.65 6.41
N ILE A 205 6.94 13.91 7.43
CA ILE A 205 6.62 12.51 7.65
C ILE A 205 5.89 12.34 8.98
N VAL A 206 4.79 11.59 8.94
CA VAL A 206 4.01 11.18 10.10
C VAL A 206 3.88 9.67 10.14
N ASP A 207 4.34 9.06 11.23
CA ASP A 207 4.04 7.68 11.55
C ASP A 207 2.64 7.60 12.15
N LEU A 208 1.70 7.00 11.41
CA LEU A 208 0.30 6.92 11.82
C LEU A 208 0.11 6.06 13.06
N ASP A 209 0.94 5.03 13.28
CA ASP A 209 0.83 4.16 14.46
C ASP A 209 1.22 4.89 15.75
N LYS A 210 2.09 5.90 15.66
CA LYS A 210 2.45 6.75 16.80
C LYS A 210 1.36 7.77 17.15
N VAL A 211 0.63 8.27 16.15
CA VAL A 211 -0.40 9.32 16.34
C VAL A 211 -1.79 8.75 16.59
N ARG A 212 -2.06 7.57 16.06
CA ARG A 212 -3.33 6.84 16.16
C ARG A 212 -3.07 5.36 16.47
N PRO A 213 -2.65 5.00 17.69
CA PRO A 213 -2.37 3.61 18.06
C PRO A 213 -3.56 2.66 17.82
N GLU A 214 -4.79 3.17 17.89
CA GLU A 214 -6.03 2.44 17.57
C GLU A 214 -6.12 1.95 16.12
N ARG A 215 -5.30 2.50 15.22
CA ARG A 215 -5.21 2.08 13.81
C ARG A 215 -4.90 0.60 13.66
N ARG A 216 -3.92 0.08 14.41
CA ARG A 216 -3.47 -1.32 14.28
C ARG A 216 -4.59 -2.29 14.65
N GLU A 217 -5.23 -2.04 15.79
CA GLU A 217 -6.37 -2.85 16.24
C GLU A 217 -7.53 -2.82 15.23
N ALA A 218 -7.81 -1.67 14.62
CA ALA A 218 -8.83 -1.54 13.58
C ALA A 218 -8.49 -2.36 12.33
N LEU A 219 -7.23 -2.32 11.87
CA LEU A 219 -6.76 -3.09 10.71
C LEU A 219 -6.74 -4.60 10.97
N ASP A 220 -6.33 -5.03 12.16
CA ASP A 220 -6.31 -6.45 12.56
C ASP A 220 -7.72 -7.05 12.53
N LYS A 221 -8.72 -6.30 13.01
CA LYS A 221 -10.13 -6.69 12.92
C LYS A 221 -10.66 -6.61 11.50
N GLY A 222 -10.08 -5.75 10.66
CA GLY A 222 -10.56 -5.41 9.33
C GLY A 222 -11.67 -4.36 9.39
N VAL A 223 -11.51 -3.27 8.65
CA VAL A 223 -12.48 -2.17 8.61
C VAL A 223 -13.33 -2.28 7.33
N PRO A 224 -14.66 -2.43 7.42
CA PRO A 224 -15.51 -2.54 6.23
C PRO A 224 -15.45 -1.25 5.42
N ILE A 225 -15.31 -1.36 4.10
CA ILE A 225 -15.33 -0.20 3.22
C ILE A 225 -16.79 0.26 3.09
N ASP A 226 -17.06 1.54 3.34
CA ASP A 226 -18.35 2.17 3.06
C ASP A 226 -18.39 2.65 1.61
N ARG A 227 -17.43 3.50 1.22
CA ARG A 227 -17.40 4.17 -0.09
C ARG A 227 -16.00 4.21 -0.67
N ILE A 228 -15.96 4.24 -2.00
CA ILE A 228 -14.73 4.36 -2.78
C ILE A 228 -14.81 5.64 -3.63
N TYR A 229 -13.82 6.51 -3.49
CA TYR A 229 -13.70 7.74 -4.27
C TYR A 229 -12.44 7.70 -5.14
N VAL A 230 -12.55 8.15 -6.38
CA VAL A 230 -11.39 8.39 -7.27
C VAL A 230 -11.14 9.89 -7.32
N LEU A 231 -9.96 10.31 -6.87
CA LEU A 231 -9.59 11.70 -6.72
C LEU A 231 -9.13 12.33 -8.04
N HIS A 232 -9.68 13.51 -8.33
CA HIS A 232 -9.27 14.41 -9.39
C HIS A 232 -9.19 15.84 -8.82
N CYS A 233 -8.46 15.99 -7.71
CA CYS A 233 -8.34 17.26 -7.01
C CYS A 233 -7.05 18.00 -7.37
N SER A 234 -7.06 19.33 -7.16
CA SER A 234 -5.87 20.16 -7.31
C SER A 234 -5.90 21.37 -6.36
N TYR A 235 -4.75 22.02 -6.16
CA TYR A 235 -4.67 23.24 -5.35
C TYR A 235 -5.36 24.45 -5.99
N SER A 236 -5.40 24.51 -7.32
CA SER A 236 -5.92 25.65 -8.09
C SER A 236 -7.41 25.57 -8.40
N SER A 237 -8.02 24.39 -8.24
CA SER A 237 -9.45 24.22 -8.44
C SER A 237 -10.29 25.03 -7.43
N ALA A 238 -11.49 25.43 -7.85
CA ALA A 238 -12.50 26.04 -6.99
C ALA A 238 -13.60 25.01 -6.65
N GLY A 239 -14.17 25.11 -5.45
CA GLY A 239 -15.27 24.25 -5.01
C GLY A 239 -14.90 22.76 -4.96
N ALA A 240 -15.92 21.90 -4.85
CA ALA A 240 -15.82 20.47 -5.07
C ALA A 240 -17.15 19.94 -5.59
N ASP A 241 -17.08 18.88 -6.40
CA ASP A 241 -18.23 18.17 -6.95
C ASP A 241 -17.86 16.69 -7.11
N TYR A 242 -18.86 15.83 -7.24
CA TYR A 242 -18.65 14.41 -7.42
C TYR A 242 -19.64 13.79 -8.40
N LYS A 243 -19.24 12.66 -8.96
CA LYS A 243 -20.05 11.93 -9.95
C LYS A 243 -20.05 10.43 -9.63
N PRO A 244 -21.22 9.77 -9.57
CA PRO A 244 -21.27 8.33 -9.42
C PRO A 244 -20.65 7.64 -10.64
N VAL A 245 -19.84 6.62 -10.38
CA VAL A 245 -19.25 5.74 -11.38
C VAL A 245 -20.06 4.47 -11.44
N LYS A 246 -20.38 3.98 -12.64
CA LYS A 246 -21.20 2.77 -12.81
C LYS A 246 -20.62 1.80 -13.83
N GLY A 247 -20.98 0.52 -13.67
CA GLY A 247 -20.72 -0.55 -14.62
C GLY A 247 -19.23 -0.77 -14.89
N ARG A 248 -18.89 -1.03 -16.15
CA ARG A 248 -17.54 -1.43 -16.59
C ARG A 248 -16.43 -0.45 -16.16
N LYS A 249 -16.76 0.83 -15.93
CA LYS A 249 -15.78 1.82 -15.48
C LYS A 249 -15.21 1.46 -14.10
N ILE A 250 -16.03 1.00 -13.16
CA ILE A 250 -15.58 0.58 -11.82
C ILE A 250 -14.54 -0.54 -11.93
N VAL A 251 -14.87 -1.60 -12.68
CA VAL A 251 -13.97 -2.76 -12.88
C VAL A 251 -12.63 -2.32 -13.49
N LYS A 252 -12.65 -1.46 -14.52
CA LYS A 252 -11.42 -0.94 -15.14
C LYS A 252 -10.56 -0.15 -14.16
N THR A 253 -11.18 0.71 -13.37
CA THR A 253 -10.49 1.53 -12.38
C THR A 253 -9.86 0.65 -11.30
N LEU A 254 -10.63 -0.26 -10.70
CA LEU A 254 -10.12 -1.19 -9.69
C LEU A 254 -8.99 -2.08 -10.24
N TRP A 255 -9.14 -2.59 -11.47
CA TRP A 255 -8.12 -3.40 -12.12
C TRP A 255 -6.80 -2.67 -12.31
N TYR A 256 -6.84 -1.39 -12.67
CA TYR A 256 -5.64 -0.57 -12.80
C TYR A 256 -4.86 -0.55 -11.48
N PHE A 257 -5.49 -0.09 -10.39
CA PHE A 257 -4.84 0.03 -9.09
C PHE A 257 -4.50 -1.31 -8.42
N ALA A 258 -5.24 -2.37 -8.72
CA ALA A 258 -5.01 -3.70 -8.13
C ALA A 258 -3.88 -4.49 -8.81
N THR A 259 -3.59 -4.23 -10.09
CA THR A 259 -2.66 -5.06 -10.88
C THR A 259 -1.34 -4.37 -11.22
N ALA A 260 -1.22 -3.07 -10.99
CA ALA A 260 -0.05 -2.32 -11.41
C ALA A 260 1.25 -2.81 -10.78
N LEU A 261 1.24 -3.19 -9.49
CA LEU A 261 2.38 -3.82 -8.81
C LEU A 261 2.78 -5.16 -9.45
N ILE A 262 1.82 -6.09 -9.57
CA ILE A 262 2.07 -7.46 -10.03
C ILE A 262 2.51 -7.49 -11.49
N LYS A 263 2.03 -6.55 -12.31
CA LYS A 263 2.40 -6.41 -13.73
C LYS A 263 3.66 -5.57 -13.97
N GLY A 264 4.23 -4.99 -12.92
CA GLY A 264 5.40 -4.12 -13.05
C GLY A 264 5.11 -2.81 -13.81
N VAL A 265 3.90 -2.26 -13.70
CA VAL A 265 3.50 -1.01 -14.38
C VAL A 265 3.91 0.24 -13.59
N ASP A 266 3.88 0.17 -12.25
CA ASP A 266 3.99 1.34 -11.37
C ASP A 266 5.40 1.62 -10.79
N TYR A 267 6.51 1.07 -11.32
CA TYR A 267 7.82 1.14 -10.63
C TYR A 267 9.07 1.49 -11.45
N TYR A 268 10.05 2.08 -10.73
CA TYR A 268 11.35 2.57 -11.20
C TYR A 268 12.36 1.45 -11.51
N GLU A 269 13.45 1.81 -12.20
CA GLU A 269 14.53 0.90 -12.63
C GLU A 269 15.15 0.05 -11.50
N PRO A 270 15.65 -1.16 -11.84
CA PRO A 270 15.53 -1.83 -13.13
C PRO A 270 14.13 -2.42 -13.34
N ALA A 271 13.77 -2.66 -14.61
CA ALA A 271 12.45 -3.10 -15.04
C ALA A 271 11.84 -4.15 -14.10
N PRO A 272 10.68 -3.86 -13.47
CA PRO A 272 10.04 -4.77 -12.53
C PRO A 272 9.61 -6.08 -13.22
N LEU A 273 9.46 -7.13 -12.41
CA LEU A 273 9.05 -8.43 -12.93
C LEU A 273 7.58 -8.40 -13.38
N ASP A 274 7.25 -9.03 -14.50
CA ASP A 274 5.86 -9.38 -14.76
C ASP A 274 5.52 -10.67 -14.00
N LEU A 275 4.89 -10.50 -12.85
CA LEU A 275 4.45 -11.59 -11.98
C LEU A 275 3.01 -12.04 -12.30
N SER A 276 2.40 -11.51 -13.36
CA SER A 276 1.02 -11.82 -13.78
C SER A 276 0.90 -13.04 -14.69
N THR A 277 1.97 -13.82 -14.81
CA THR A 277 2.04 -15.02 -15.66
C THR A 277 1.27 -16.22 -15.11
N ASP A 278 0.83 -16.16 -13.86
CA ASP A 278 -0.02 -17.19 -13.23
C ASP A 278 -1.52 -16.90 -13.45
N GLN A 279 -2.19 -17.80 -14.17
CA GLN A 279 -3.62 -17.68 -14.44
C GLN A 279 -4.48 -17.78 -13.18
N GLU A 280 -4.12 -18.63 -12.22
CA GLU A 280 -4.94 -18.84 -11.01
C GLU A 280 -5.00 -17.57 -10.15
N THR A 281 -3.84 -16.96 -9.87
CA THR A 281 -3.77 -15.70 -9.12
C THR A 281 -4.50 -14.57 -9.84
N MET A 282 -4.32 -14.44 -11.16
CA MET A 282 -4.98 -13.39 -11.93
C MET A 282 -6.49 -13.58 -12.01
N GLN A 283 -6.97 -14.82 -12.05
CA GLN A 283 -8.39 -15.14 -11.98
C GLN A 283 -8.98 -14.74 -10.62
N LYS A 284 -8.33 -15.08 -9.51
CA LYS A 284 -8.76 -14.66 -8.15
C LYS A 284 -8.86 -13.14 -8.03
N ILE A 285 -7.86 -12.40 -8.53
CA ILE A 285 -7.91 -10.93 -8.56
C ILE A 285 -9.11 -10.44 -9.38
N ALA A 286 -9.36 -11.02 -10.56
CA ALA A 286 -10.47 -10.64 -11.42
C ALA A 286 -11.84 -10.87 -10.77
N GLU A 287 -12.02 -12.04 -10.14
CA GLU A 287 -13.23 -12.41 -9.41
C GLU A 287 -13.46 -11.45 -8.24
N ASN A 288 -12.44 -11.20 -7.41
CA ASN A 288 -12.54 -10.28 -6.30
C ASN A 288 -12.88 -8.85 -6.74
N ILE A 289 -12.24 -8.34 -7.79
CA ILE A 289 -12.55 -7.01 -8.35
C ILE A 289 -13.99 -6.94 -8.84
N LYS A 290 -14.49 -8.01 -9.48
CA LYS A 290 -15.87 -8.08 -9.94
C LYS A 290 -16.84 -8.00 -8.75
N THR A 291 -16.59 -8.76 -7.69
CA THR A 291 -17.39 -8.70 -6.46
C THR A 291 -17.37 -7.30 -5.84
N ILE A 292 -16.20 -6.67 -5.71
CA ILE A 292 -16.11 -5.28 -5.23
C ILE A 292 -16.90 -4.33 -6.14
N ALA A 293 -16.77 -4.46 -7.45
CA ALA A 293 -17.49 -3.59 -8.38
C ALA A 293 -19.02 -3.72 -8.24
N GLU A 294 -19.52 -4.93 -8.04
CA GLU A 294 -20.95 -5.20 -7.81
C GLU A 294 -21.41 -4.63 -6.46
N THR A 295 -20.72 -4.92 -5.36
CA THR A 295 -21.04 -4.47 -4.00
C THR A 295 -21.03 -2.93 -3.85
N TYR A 296 -20.16 -2.24 -4.59
CA TYR A 296 -19.97 -0.79 -4.46
C TYR A 296 -20.55 0.02 -5.62
N THR A 297 -21.37 -0.58 -6.50
CA THR A 297 -21.93 0.12 -7.69
C THR A 297 -22.66 1.43 -7.37
N ASN A 298 -23.30 1.55 -6.20
CA ASN A 298 -23.99 2.77 -5.78
C ASN A 298 -23.20 3.60 -4.75
N ARG A 299 -21.96 3.20 -4.44
CA ARG A 299 -21.08 3.80 -3.42
C ARG A 299 -19.67 4.08 -3.97
N PHE A 300 -19.56 4.18 -5.29
CA PHE A 300 -18.32 4.46 -6.01
C PHE A 300 -18.45 5.77 -6.78
N TYR A 301 -17.54 6.71 -6.53
CA TYR A 301 -17.62 8.07 -7.07
C TYR A 301 -16.28 8.55 -7.61
N GLU A 302 -16.31 9.45 -8.59
CA GLU A 302 -15.21 10.35 -8.90
C GLU A 302 -15.44 11.68 -8.17
N ILE A 303 -14.41 12.26 -7.58
CA ILE A 303 -14.48 13.55 -6.90
C ILE A 303 -13.50 14.54 -7.52
N PHE A 304 -13.97 15.76 -7.71
CA PHE A 304 -13.25 16.83 -8.39
C PHE A 304 -13.18 18.06 -7.49
N GLY A 305 -12.17 18.91 -7.71
CA GLY A 305 -12.11 20.23 -7.10
C GLY A 305 -10.95 20.45 -6.14
N LYS A 306 -11.12 21.39 -5.21
CA LYS A 306 -10.10 21.76 -4.23
C LYS A 306 -10.07 20.75 -3.09
N HIS A 307 -8.88 20.37 -2.62
CA HIS A 307 -8.70 19.31 -1.61
C HIS A 307 -9.55 19.48 -0.34
N ASP A 308 -9.57 20.69 0.26
CA ASP A 308 -10.35 20.96 1.47
C ASP A 308 -11.87 20.86 1.25
N LYS A 309 -12.33 21.26 0.06
CA LYS A 309 -13.74 21.18 -0.33
C LYS A 309 -14.15 19.74 -0.65
N ALA A 310 -13.28 19.00 -1.33
CA ALA A 310 -13.48 17.58 -1.59
C ALA A 310 -13.58 16.79 -0.28
N PHE A 311 -12.65 17.05 0.66
CA PHE A 311 -12.69 16.45 1.99
C PHE A 311 -13.98 16.77 2.76
N GLN A 312 -14.43 18.03 2.72
CA GLN A 312 -15.71 18.42 3.33
C GLN A 312 -16.90 17.71 2.70
N LEU A 313 -16.90 17.49 1.38
CA LEU A 313 -17.97 16.79 0.70
C LEU A 313 -17.99 15.30 1.09
N ILE A 314 -16.84 14.64 1.05
CA ILE A 314 -16.68 13.22 1.43
C ILE A 314 -17.19 12.98 2.87
N THR A 315 -16.86 13.87 3.79
CA THR A 315 -17.20 13.72 5.22
C THR A 315 -18.61 14.21 5.58
N ARG A 316 -19.21 15.12 4.80
CA ARG A 316 -20.58 15.61 5.06
C ARG A 316 -21.67 14.60 4.72
N GLU A 317 -21.47 13.77 3.69
CA GLU A 317 -22.46 12.74 3.33
C GLU A 317 -22.55 11.56 4.34
N GLN A 318 -21.85 11.70 5.47
CA GLN A 318 -21.82 10.73 6.57
C GLN A 318 -22.71 11.17 7.75
N LYS A 319 -23.19 12.42 7.75
CA LYS A 319 -24.15 12.96 8.74
C LYS A 319 -25.56 13.02 8.15
#